data_AF-A0A2S7QPP8-F1
#
_entry.id   AF-A0A2S7QPP8-F1
#
_cell.length_a   1.000
_cell.length_b   1.000
_cell.length_c   1.000
_cell.angle_alpha   90.00
_cell.angle_beta   90.00
_cell.angle_gamma   90.00
#
_symmetry.space_group_name_H-M   'P 1'
#
loop_
_entity.id
_entity.type
_entity.pdbx_description
1 polymer ?
#
loop_
_entity_poly.entity_id
_entity_poly.type
_entity_poly.pdbx_seq_one_letter_code
_entity_poly.pdbx_strand_id
1 'polypeptide(L)'
;MKIDPLKIKYSYLKSYLYLLRYTNNNKYICGIKETSKYLFINCYLFSLARSKLKDKLVINYLLFPLLLNTNPGIEVSIAYLSEINIYTRKYYLAYKLADN
;
A
#
# COMPACT_ATOMS: atom_id res chain seq x y z
N MET A 1 -25.55 4.52 11.60
CA MET A 1 -24.69 3.32 11.42
C MET A 1 -23.25 3.75 11.63
N LYS A 2 -22.59 3.30 12.71
CA LYS A 2 -21.20 3.70 13.01
C LYS A 2 -20.28 2.90 12.10
N ILE A 3 -19.58 3.56 11.17
CA ILE A 3 -18.68 2.89 10.25
C ILE A 3 -17.36 2.64 10.99
N ASP A 4 -16.89 1.40 10.97
CA ASP A 4 -15.59 1.04 11.52
C ASP A 4 -14.46 1.69 10.69
N PRO A 5 -13.60 2.53 11.30
CA PRO A 5 -12.45 3.15 10.62
C PRO A 5 -11.55 2.13 9.92
N LEU A 6 -11.40 0.93 10.48
CA LEU A 6 -10.54 -0.11 9.93
C LEU A 6 -11.14 -0.72 8.66
N LYS A 7 -12.47 -0.83 8.60
CA LYS A 7 -13.19 -1.24 7.39
C LYS A 7 -13.03 -0.22 6.25
N ILE A 8 -12.96 1.07 6.56
CA ILE A 8 -12.67 2.13 5.59
C ILE A 8 -11.23 2.00 5.06
N LYS A 9 -10.25 1.83 5.96
CA LYS A 9 -8.84 1.62 5.62
C LYS A 9 -8.66 0.40 4.70
N TYR A 10 -9.29 -0.72 5.03
CA TYR A 10 -9.23 -1.94 4.22
C TYR A 10 -9.86 -1.75 2.84
N SER A 11 -11.04 -1.13 2.77
CA SER A 11 -11.72 -0.83 1.50
C SER A 11 -10.84 0.05 0.60
N TYR A 12 -10.21 1.08 1.17
CA TYR A 12 -9.27 1.95 0.47
C TYR A 12 -8.06 1.17 -0.08
N LEU A 13 -7.41 0.35 0.76
CA LEU A 13 -6.27 -0.47 0.35
C LEU A 13 -6.65 -1.40 -0.81
N LYS A 14 -7.82 -2.04 -0.74
CA LYS A 14 -8.34 -2.90 -1.80
C LYS A 14 -8.56 -2.13 -3.11
N SER A 15 -9.19 -0.96 -3.06
CA SER A 15 -9.40 -0.11 -4.23
C SER A 15 -8.08 0.35 -4.85
N TYR A 16 -7.09 0.74 -4.03
CA TYR A 16 -5.77 1.12 -4.50
C TYR A 16 -5.08 -0.02 -5.25
N LEU A 17 -5.04 -1.23 -4.67
CA LEU A 17 -4.39 -2.39 -5.30
C LEU A 17 -5.12 -2.84 -6.56
N TYR A 18 -6.45 -2.70 -6.60
CA TYR A 18 -7.23 -2.93 -7.82
C TYR A 18 -6.77 -1.97 -8.92
N LEU A 19 -6.79 -0.65 -8.66
CA LEU A 19 -6.39 0.35 -9.65
C LEU A 19 -4.96 0.14 -10.16
N LEU A 20 -4.03 -0.16 -9.25
CA LEU A 20 -2.62 -0.44 -9.59
C LEU A 20 -2.47 -1.58 -10.62
N ARG A 21 -3.35 -2.59 -10.58
CA ARG A 21 -3.34 -3.69 -11.56
C ARG A 21 -3.75 -3.21 -12.96
N TYR A 22 -4.65 -2.24 -13.04
CA TYR A 22 -5.23 -1.74 -14.29
C TYR A 22 -4.52 -0.50 -14.84
N THR A 23 -3.64 0.14 -14.07
CA THR A 23 -2.81 1.24 -14.59
C THR A 23 -1.81 0.71 -15.62
N ASN A 24 -2.07 1.00 -16.88
CA ASN A 24 -1.19 0.68 -18.01
C ASN A 24 -0.24 1.84 -18.29
N ASN A 25 0.53 2.27 -17.28
CA ASN A 25 1.49 3.33 -17.46
C ASN A 25 2.82 2.73 -17.94
N ASN A 26 3.33 3.20 -19.09
CA ASN A 26 4.60 2.72 -19.64
C ASN A 26 5.84 3.16 -18.83
N LYS A 27 5.63 3.92 -17.74
CA LYS A 27 6.68 4.40 -16.83
C LYS A 27 6.69 3.55 -15.57
N TYR A 28 7.37 2.41 -15.62
CA TYR A 28 7.60 1.57 -14.46
C TYR A 28 8.71 2.15 -13.58
N ILE A 29 8.38 2.56 -12.37
CA ILE A 29 9.30 3.09 -11.35
C ILE A 29 10.35 2.05 -11.03
N CYS A 30 9.93 0.80 -10.84
CA CYS A 30 10.81 -0.30 -10.47
C CYS A 30 11.38 -1.08 -11.67
N GLY A 31 11.28 -0.53 -12.89
CA GLY A 31 11.73 -1.15 -14.14
C GLY A 31 10.90 -2.35 -14.62
N ILE A 32 9.93 -2.79 -13.84
CA ILE A 32 8.99 -3.88 -14.13
C ILE A 32 7.60 -3.42 -13.71
N LYS A 33 6.56 -3.88 -14.42
CA LYS A 33 5.15 -3.65 -14.08
C LYS A 33 4.90 -3.79 -12.58
N GLU A 34 4.46 -2.72 -11.95
CA GLU A 34 4.18 -2.69 -10.51
C GLU A 34 2.92 -3.49 -10.19
N THR A 35 3.07 -4.80 -10.03
CA THR A 35 2.04 -5.59 -9.35
C THR A 35 2.11 -5.28 -7.85
N SER A 36 0.97 -5.42 -7.15
CA SER A 36 0.90 -5.26 -5.71
C SER A 36 1.98 -6.09 -5.00
N LYS A 37 2.09 -7.38 -5.31
CA LYS A 37 3.13 -8.26 -4.76
C LYS A 37 4.54 -7.74 -5.03
N TYR A 38 4.79 -7.24 -6.23
CA TYR A 38 6.12 -6.73 -6.60
C TYR A 38 6.48 -5.46 -5.81
N LEU A 39 5.55 -4.53 -5.61
CA LEU A 39 5.77 -3.33 -4.79
C LEU A 39 6.08 -3.65 -3.33
N PHE A 40 5.34 -4.58 -2.75
CA PHE A 40 5.48 -4.91 -1.33
C PHE A 40 6.65 -5.82 -1.03
N ILE A 41 7.14 -6.61 -1.99
CA ILE A 41 8.16 -7.63 -1.72
C ILE A 41 9.45 -7.42 -2.52
N ASN A 42 9.34 -7.11 -3.82
CA ASN A 42 10.43 -7.33 -4.77
C ASN A 42 11.08 -6.05 -5.31
N CYS A 43 10.42 -4.88 -5.26
CA CYS A 43 10.97 -3.67 -5.86
C CYS A 43 12.19 -3.15 -5.07
N TYR A 44 13.38 -3.20 -5.65
CA TYR A 44 14.63 -2.85 -4.94
C TYR A 44 14.64 -1.41 -4.39
N LEU A 45 13.99 -0.46 -5.08
CA LEU A 45 13.92 0.96 -4.69
C LEU A 45 13.30 1.19 -3.32
N PHE A 46 12.43 0.29 -2.85
CA PHE A 46 11.74 0.42 -1.56
C PHE A 46 12.30 -0.50 -0.47
N SER A 47 13.53 -1.01 -0.64
CA SER A 47 14.19 -1.87 0.35
C SER A 47 14.22 -1.24 1.75
N LEU A 48 14.56 0.05 1.85
CA LEU A 48 14.62 0.78 3.12
C LEU A 48 13.24 0.94 3.76
N ALA A 49 12.23 1.34 2.98
CA ALA A 49 10.84 1.43 3.46
C ALA A 49 10.29 0.05 3.89
N ARG A 50 10.67 -1.02 3.19
CA ARG A 50 10.31 -2.39 3.59
C ARG A 50 10.99 -2.83 4.88
N SER A 51 12.23 -2.42 5.13
CA SER A 51 12.90 -2.72 6.40
C SER A 51 12.11 -2.13 7.57
N LYS A 52 11.74 -0.84 7.47
CA LYS A 52 10.88 -0.18 8.47
C LYS A 52 9.52 -0.88 8.63
N LEU A 53 8.95 -1.39 7.53
CA LEU A 53 7.71 -2.16 7.57
C LEU A 53 7.85 -3.45 8.37
N LYS A 54 8.96 -4.18 8.19
CA LYS A 54 9.27 -5.40 8.96
C LYS A 54 9.44 -5.11 10.45
N ASP A 55 10.16 -4.05 10.78
CA ASP A 55 10.42 -3.65 12.16
C ASP A 55 9.10 -3.31 12.89
N LYS A 56 8.17 -2.64 12.21
CA LYS A 56 6.84 -2.33 12.75
C LYS A 56 5.96 -3.57 12.98
N LEU A 57 6.11 -4.60 12.15
CA LEU A 57 5.34 -5.84 12.28
C LEU A 57 6.02 -6.89 13.16
N VAL A 58 7.28 -6.66 13.59
CA VAL A 58 8.11 -7.61 14.34
C VAL A 58 8.20 -8.96 13.59
N ILE A 59 8.47 -8.90 12.28
CA ILE A 59 8.57 -10.08 11.41
C ILE A 59 9.91 -10.13 10.66
N ASN A 60 10.44 -11.33 10.50
CA ASN A 60 11.67 -11.55 9.73
C ASN A 60 11.42 -11.59 8.21
N TYR A 61 10.25 -12.11 7.82
CA TYR A 61 9.85 -12.30 6.42
C TYR A 61 8.51 -11.65 6.13
N LEU A 62 8.44 -11.01 4.97
CA LEU A 62 7.33 -10.17 4.58
C LEU A 62 6.41 -10.97 3.66
N LEU A 63 5.32 -11.49 4.24
CA LEU A 63 4.33 -12.30 3.52
C LEU A 63 3.20 -11.41 3.02
N PHE A 64 2.96 -11.40 1.70
CA PHE A 64 1.89 -10.58 1.11
C PHE A 64 0.50 -10.78 1.75
N PRO A 65 0.06 -12.02 2.10
CA PRO A 65 -1.22 -12.20 2.79
C PRO A 65 -1.27 -11.54 4.17
N LEU A 66 -0.15 -11.51 4.91
CA LEU A 66 -0.09 -10.90 6.24
C LEU A 66 -0.38 -9.39 6.18
N LEU A 67 0.14 -8.74 5.14
CA LEU A 67 -0.01 -7.30 4.91
C LEU A 67 -1.45 -6.89 4.62
N LEU A 68 -2.25 -7.76 4.02
CA LEU A 68 -3.59 -7.40 3.54
C LEU A 68 -4.71 -7.96 4.41
N ASN A 69 -4.47 -9.05 5.14
CA ASN A 69 -5.54 -9.78 5.84
C ASN A 69 -5.52 -9.61 7.36
N THR A 70 -4.54 -8.90 7.92
CA THR A 70 -4.45 -8.65 9.36
C THR A 70 -4.58 -7.16 9.66
N ASN A 71 -5.19 -6.79 10.78
CA ASN A 71 -5.33 -5.40 11.20
C ASN A 71 -3.97 -4.66 11.23
N PRO A 72 -2.91 -5.21 11.87
CA PRO A 72 -1.59 -4.57 11.88
C PRO A 72 -1.00 -4.48 10.48
N GLY A 73 -1.17 -5.53 9.66
CA GLY A 73 -0.72 -5.55 8.27
C GLY A 73 -1.35 -4.44 7.45
N ILE A 74 -2.66 -4.23 7.54
CA ILE A 74 -3.40 -3.22 6.77
C ILE A 74 -2.92 -1.82 7.13
N GLU A 75 -2.79 -1.52 8.41
CA GLU A 75 -2.35 -0.20 8.86
C GLU A 75 -0.93 0.12 8.42
N VAL A 76 -0.02 -0.83 8.60
CA VAL A 76 1.38 -0.66 8.20
C VAL A 76 1.50 -0.60 6.67
N SER A 77 0.69 -1.36 5.93
CA SER A 77 0.64 -1.30 4.46
C SER A 77 0.21 0.06 3.94
N ILE A 78 -0.80 0.67 4.56
CA ILE A 78 -1.24 2.03 4.21
C ILE A 78 -0.11 3.03 4.46
N ALA A 79 0.54 2.96 5.63
CA ALA A 79 1.67 3.84 5.96
C ALA A 79 2.84 3.67 4.96
N TYR A 80 3.15 2.44 4.57
CA TYR A 80 4.18 2.14 3.57
C TYR A 80 3.82 2.69 2.18
N LEU A 81 2.57 2.51 1.73
CA LEU A 81 2.10 3.08 0.47
C LEU A 81 2.16 4.62 0.47
N SER A 82 1.88 5.25 1.61
CA SER A 82 2.06 6.70 1.78
C SER A 82 3.54 7.12 1.74
N GLU A 83 4.45 6.30 2.27
CA GLU A 83 5.90 6.59 2.29
C GLU A 83 6.54 6.46 0.91
N ILE A 84 6.21 5.41 0.15
CA ILE A 84 6.80 5.17 -1.18
C ILE A 84 6.21 6.08 -2.26
N ASN A 85 5.08 6.74 -1.98
CA ASN A 85 4.41 7.73 -2.84
C ASN A 85 4.21 7.28 -4.29
N ILE A 86 4.06 5.96 -4.51
CA ILE A 86 3.87 5.37 -5.83
C ILE A 86 2.42 5.56 -6.23
N TYR A 87 2.20 6.33 -7.29
CA TYR A 87 0.87 6.50 -7.89
C TYR A 87 -0.26 6.78 -6.87
N THR A 88 0.07 7.26 -5.67
CA THR A 88 -0.76 8.19 -4.92
C THR A 88 -0.77 9.43 -5.79
N ARG A 89 -1.65 9.40 -6.79
CA ARG A 89 -2.35 10.58 -7.26
C ARG A 89 -2.59 11.39 -5.99
N LYS A 90 -1.85 12.49 -5.85
CA LYS A 90 -2.10 13.60 -4.92
C LYS A 90 -3.63 13.88 -4.83
N TYR A 91 -4.34 13.58 -5.92
CA TYR A 91 -5.78 13.44 -6.13
C TYR A 91 -6.62 12.55 -5.16
N TYR A 92 -6.19 11.38 -4.67
CA TYR A 92 -7.08 10.55 -3.79
C TYR A 92 -6.91 10.89 -2.30
N LEU A 93 -5.72 11.34 -1.90
CA LEU A 93 -5.44 11.85 -0.55
C LEU A 93 -6.15 13.19 -0.28
N ALA A 94 -6.21 14.08 -1.27
CA ALA A 94 -6.92 15.36 -1.14
C ALA A 94 -8.46 15.19 -1.12
N TYR A 95 -9.03 14.27 -1.89
CA TYR A 95 -10.48 14.16 -2.07
C TYR A 95 -11.23 13.51 -0.89
N LYS A 96 -10.55 12.75 -0.02
CA LYS A 96 -11.20 12.03 1.10
C LYS A 96 -10.91 12.60 2.49
N LEU A 97 -9.93 13.51 2.60
CA LEU A 97 -9.58 14.21 3.83
C LEU A 97 -10.06 15.67 3.83
N ALA A 98 -10.41 16.25 2.67
CA ALA A 98 -10.98 17.60 2.59
C ALA A 98 -12.52 17.62 2.69
N ASP A 99 -13.19 16.49 2.46
CA ASP A 99 -14.67 16.35 2.49
C ASP A 99 -15.19 15.67 3.78
N ASN A 100 -14.43 15.74 4.88
CA ASN A 100 -14.87 15.33 6.23
C ASN A 100 -14.48 16.39 7.26
#